data_AF-A0A8T5KJH4-F1
#
_entry.id   AF-A0A8T5KJH4-F1
#
_cell.length_a   1.000
_cell.length_b   1.000
_cell.length_c   1.000
_cell.angle_alpha   90.00
_cell.angle_beta   90.00
_cell.angle_gamma   90.00
#
_symmetry.space_group_name_H-M   'P 1'
#
loop_
_entity.id
_entity.type
_entity.pdbx_description
1 polymer ?
#
loop_
_entity_poly.entity_id
_entity_poly.type
_entity_poly.pdbx_seq_one_letter_code
_entity_poly.pdbx_strand_id
1 'polypeptide(L)'
;MYLTRKQERMMNGEEGVAVRKSIELLVALGSVFGAEKLVPVESAHISGVSYKNLGEAGTEWLEEQATTGAKCRIRATLNPAGMDMDKWKEMGVPEEFAIGQRR
;
A
#
# COMPACT_ATOMS: atom_id res chain seq x y z
N MET A 1 -9.47 18.36 -9.19
CA MET A 1 -8.24 17.58 -9.38
C MET A 1 -7.61 17.84 -10.73
N TYR A 2 -6.56 18.65 -10.77
CA TYR A 2 -5.67 18.85 -11.91
C TYR A 2 -4.58 17.79 -11.88
N LEU A 3 -4.39 17.10 -13.02
CA LEU A 3 -3.36 16.10 -13.19
C LEU A 3 -2.30 16.61 -14.18
N THR A 4 -1.05 16.26 -13.92
CA THR A 4 0.03 16.43 -14.89
C THR A 4 -0.10 15.41 -16.02
N ARG A 5 0.48 15.68 -17.19
CA ARG A 5 0.54 14.70 -18.30
C ARG A 5 1.09 13.34 -17.86
N LYS A 6 2.02 13.31 -16.90
CA LYS A 6 2.56 12.05 -16.36
C LYS A 6 1.48 11.29 -15.59
N GLN A 7 0.72 11.97 -14.72
CA GLN A 7 -0.37 11.37 -13.96
C GLN A 7 -1.54 10.93 -14.87
N GLU A 8 -1.83 11.66 -15.94
CA GLU A 8 -2.81 11.25 -16.96
C GLU A 8 -2.38 9.94 -17.65
N ARG A 9 -1.11 9.82 -18.06
CA ARG A 9 -0.57 8.55 -18.61
C ARG A 9 -0.66 7.40 -17.61
N MET A 10 -0.39 7.66 -16.32
CA MET A 10 -0.59 6.66 -15.26
C MET A 10 -2.06 6.21 -15.18
N MET A 11 -3.02 7.15 -15.23
CA MET A 11 -4.46 6.86 -15.24
C MET A 11 -4.87 6.05 -16.47
N ASN A 12 -4.25 6.31 -17.62
CA ASN A 12 -4.50 5.56 -18.86
C ASN A 12 -3.89 4.15 -18.84
N GLY A 13 -3.13 3.78 -17.81
CA GLY A 13 -2.52 2.45 -17.67
C GLY A 13 -1.20 2.27 -18.42
N GLU A 14 -0.61 3.35 -18.95
CA GLU A 14 0.65 3.29 -19.71
C GLU A 14 1.85 2.88 -18.85
N GLU A 15 1.73 2.96 -17.52
CA GLU A 15 2.77 2.57 -16.56
C GLU A 15 2.43 1.26 -15.80
N GLY A 16 1.44 0.50 -16.28
CA GLY A 16 1.04 -0.79 -15.72
C GLY A 16 -0.14 -0.74 -14.74
N VAL A 17 -0.71 -1.92 -14.47
CA VAL A 17 -1.98 -2.07 -13.74
C VAL A 17 -1.90 -1.56 -12.30
N ALA A 18 -0.85 -1.93 -11.56
CA ALA A 18 -0.66 -1.49 -10.18
C ALA A 18 -0.59 0.04 -10.05
N VAL A 19 0.12 0.69 -10.97
CA VAL A 19 0.29 2.15 -10.98
C VAL A 19 -1.04 2.82 -11.28
N ARG A 20 -1.77 2.32 -12.29
CA ARG A 20 -3.11 2.80 -12.64
C ARG A 20 -4.06 2.74 -11.45
N LYS A 21 -4.18 1.57 -10.82
CA LYS A 21 -5.06 1.36 -9.65
C LYS A 21 -4.70 2.29 -8.49
N SER A 22 -3.40 2.49 -8.25
CA SER A 22 -2.90 3.39 -7.21
C SER A 22 -3.23 4.86 -7.49
N ILE A 23 -3.03 5.35 -8.72
CA ILE A 23 -3.33 6.74 -9.06
C ILE A 23 -4.84 7.01 -9.09
N GLU A 24 -5.66 6.04 -9.55
CA GLU A 24 -7.12 6.11 -9.51
C GLU A 24 -7.62 6.33 -8.07
N LEU A 25 -7.09 5.58 -7.10
CA LEU A 25 -7.41 5.76 -5.68
C LEU A 25 -7.03 7.16 -5.16
N LEU A 26 -5.82 7.64 -5.48
CA LEU A 26 -5.37 8.98 -5.06
C LEU A 26 -6.23 10.10 -5.67
N VAL A 27 -6.61 9.97 -6.94
CA VAL A 27 -7.47 10.93 -7.64
C VAL A 27 -8.88 10.92 -7.05
N ALA A 28 -9.43 9.73 -6.76
CA ALA A 28 -10.74 9.60 -6.13
C ALA A 28 -10.76 10.25 -4.74
N LEU A 29 -9.77 9.96 -3.89
CA LEU A 29 -9.63 10.59 -2.58
C LEU A 29 -9.47 12.10 -2.70
N GLY A 30 -8.57 12.57 -3.57
CA GLY A 30 -8.38 13.99 -3.82
C GLY A 30 -9.68 14.68 -4.26
N SER A 31 -10.48 14.03 -5.11
CA SER A 31 -11.75 14.57 -5.58
C SER A 31 -12.79 14.65 -4.45
N VAL A 32 -12.90 13.62 -3.62
CA VAL A 32 -13.79 13.59 -2.44
C VAL A 32 -13.44 14.68 -1.44
N PHE A 33 -12.15 14.93 -1.21
CA PHE A 33 -11.68 15.97 -0.30
C PHE A 33 -11.59 17.37 -0.93
N GLY A 34 -12.00 17.54 -2.19
CA GLY A 34 -11.94 18.83 -2.89
C GLY A 34 -10.52 19.33 -3.13
N ALA A 35 -9.53 18.44 -3.19
CA ALA A 35 -8.16 18.79 -3.48
C ALA A 35 -8.03 19.34 -4.91
N GLU A 36 -7.20 20.38 -5.04
CA GLU A 36 -6.92 20.98 -6.34
C GLU A 36 -6.01 20.07 -7.17
N LYS A 37 -4.92 19.56 -6.58
CA LYS A 37 -3.87 18.77 -7.25
C LYS A 37 -3.16 17.83 -6.28
N LEU A 38 -2.47 16.82 -6.81
CA LEU A 38 -1.54 16.00 -6.03
C LEU A 38 -0.22 16.75 -5.79
N VAL A 39 0.40 16.51 -4.65
CA VAL A 39 1.71 17.10 -4.26
C VAL A 39 2.79 16.02 -4.33
N PRO A 40 3.96 16.29 -4.95
CA PRO A 40 5.07 15.33 -4.96
C PRO A 40 5.65 15.15 -3.56
N VAL A 41 6.06 13.93 -3.24
CA VAL A 41 6.73 13.57 -1.99
C VAL A 41 8.08 12.91 -2.29
N GLU A 42 9.08 13.16 -1.44
CA GLU A 42 10.44 12.62 -1.59
C GLU A 42 10.61 11.26 -0.89
N SER A 43 9.86 11.04 0.20
CA SER A 43 9.88 9.78 0.95
C SER A 43 8.53 9.52 1.62
N ALA A 44 8.30 8.28 2.01
CA ALA A 44 7.11 7.87 2.76
C ALA A 44 7.47 6.93 3.92
N HIS A 45 6.76 7.07 5.03
CA HIS A 45 6.72 6.09 6.10
C HIS A 45 5.34 5.46 6.13
N ILE A 46 5.27 4.15 5.88
CA ILE A 46 4.02 3.40 5.78
C ILE A 46 3.68 2.87 7.17
N SER A 47 2.70 3.53 7.79
CA SER A 47 2.16 3.12 9.08
C SER A 47 1.08 2.04 8.91
N GLY A 48 0.95 1.18 9.91
CA GLY A 48 -0.17 0.23 9.98
C GLY A 48 -0.10 -0.98 9.04
N VAL A 49 1.09 -1.48 8.72
CA VAL A 49 1.31 -2.64 7.83
C VAL A 49 1.25 -4.01 8.51
N SER A 50 0.65 -4.10 9.71
CA SER A 50 0.50 -5.38 10.40
C SER A 50 -0.77 -6.09 9.98
N TYR A 51 -0.78 -7.42 10.08
CA TYR A 51 -1.98 -8.23 9.84
C TYR A 51 -3.15 -7.81 10.74
N LYS A 52 -2.87 -7.23 11.92
CA LYS A 52 -3.88 -6.68 12.83
C LYS A 52 -4.74 -5.59 12.20
N ASN A 53 -4.11 -4.74 11.37
CA ASN A 53 -4.76 -3.58 10.78
C ASN A 53 -5.30 -3.90 9.39
N LEU A 54 -4.54 -4.67 8.63
CA LEU A 54 -4.88 -5.04 7.25
C LEU A 54 -5.95 -6.12 7.21
N GLY A 55 -5.89 -7.08 8.14
CA GLY A 55 -6.64 -8.32 8.06
C GLY A 55 -6.40 -9.07 6.75
N GLU A 56 -7.29 -10.00 6.44
CA GLU A 56 -7.21 -10.79 5.22
C GLU A 56 -7.33 -9.91 3.96
N ALA A 57 -8.37 -9.07 3.90
CA ALA A 57 -8.64 -8.24 2.72
C ALA A 57 -7.49 -7.28 2.38
N GLY A 58 -6.86 -6.67 3.39
CA GLY A 58 -5.69 -5.82 3.18
C GLY A 58 -4.45 -6.62 2.75
N THR A 59 -4.30 -7.85 3.23
CA THR A 59 -3.21 -8.76 2.85
C THR A 59 -3.37 -9.21 1.40
N GLU A 60 -4.56 -9.70 1.01
CA GLU A 60 -4.88 -10.07 -0.37
C GLU A 60 -4.67 -8.90 -1.33
N TRP A 61 -5.07 -7.68 -0.92
CA TRP A 61 -4.83 -6.49 -1.72
C TRP A 61 -3.34 -6.24 -1.97
N LEU A 62 -2.50 -6.38 -0.94
CA LEU A 62 -1.04 -6.20 -1.09
C LEU A 62 -0.42 -7.30 -1.96
N GLU A 63 -0.88 -8.54 -1.83
CA GLU A 63 -0.46 -9.66 -2.70
C GLU A 63 -0.87 -9.41 -4.17
N GLU A 64 -2.07 -8.90 -4.41
CA GLU A 64 -2.52 -8.48 -5.75
C GLU A 64 -1.62 -7.37 -6.31
N GLN A 65 -1.27 -6.38 -5.49
CA GLN A 65 -0.36 -5.31 -5.93
C GLN A 65 1.03 -5.88 -6.25
N ALA A 66 1.56 -6.77 -5.41
CA ALA A 66 2.87 -7.40 -5.63
C ALA A 66 2.89 -8.23 -6.93
N THR A 67 1.84 -9.04 -7.18
CA THR A 67 1.72 -9.87 -8.38
C THR A 67 1.50 -9.05 -9.65
N THR A 68 0.84 -7.89 -9.56
CA THR A 68 0.69 -6.94 -10.68
C THR A 68 1.92 -6.06 -10.91
N GLY A 69 3.02 -6.32 -10.20
CA GLY A 69 4.32 -5.68 -10.42
C GLY A 69 4.49 -4.33 -9.71
N ALA A 70 3.70 -4.04 -8.67
CA ALA A 70 3.84 -2.83 -7.88
C ALA A 70 5.24 -2.71 -7.29
N LYS A 71 5.83 -1.51 -7.38
CA LYS A 71 7.12 -1.18 -6.77
C LYS A 71 7.07 0.20 -6.15
N CYS A 72 7.77 0.36 -5.03
CA CYS A 72 8.02 1.67 -4.45
C CYS A 72 8.90 2.49 -5.42
N ARG A 73 8.52 3.75 -5.67
CA ARG A 73 9.24 4.68 -6.57
C ARG A 73 10.10 5.72 -5.83
N ILE A 74 9.86 5.85 -4.54
CA ILE A 74 10.58 6.75 -3.62
C ILE A 74 11.09 5.93 -2.44
N ARG A 75 11.95 6.52 -1.62
CA ARG A 75 12.38 5.91 -0.35
C ARG A 75 11.15 5.66 0.52
N ALA A 76 10.82 4.39 0.73
CA ALA A 76 9.78 3.96 1.65
C ALA A 76 10.40 3.26 2.86
N THR A 77 9.79 3.49 4.03
CA THR A 77 10.04 2.74 5.26
C THR A 77 8.70 2.22 5.78
N LEU A 78 8.72 1.20 6.64
CA LEU A 78 7.52 0.64 7.24
C LEU A 78 7.64 0.58 8.76
N ASN A 79 6.50 0.56 9.44
CA ASN A 79 6.43 0.17 10.85
C ASN A 79 6.95 -1.26 11.06
N PRO A 80 7.38 -1.61 12.28
CA PRO A 80 7.69 -3.00 12.62
C PRO A 80 6.50 -3.94 12.36
N ALA A 81 6.79 -5.23 12.16
CA ALA A 81 5.77 -6.25 12.07
C ALA A 81 4.92 -6.32 13.34
N GLY A 82 3.69 -6.81 13.24
CA GLY A 82 2.75 -6.89 14.37
C GLY A 82 3.14 -7.88 15.47
N MET A 83 4.22 -8.64 15.27
CA MET A 83 4.76 -9.62 16.20
C MET A 83 6.26 -9.86 15.92
N ASP A 84 6.96 -10.50 16.84
CA ASP A 84 8.27 -11.07 16.56
C ASP A 84 8.13 -12.24 15.58
N MET A 85 8.89 -12.22 14.49
CA MET A 85 8.73 -13.22 13.42
C MET A 85 9.17 -14.62 13.85
N ASP A 86 10.03 -14.75 14.86
CA ASP A 86 10.59 -16.03 15.31
C ASP A 86 9.98 -16.49 16.63
N LYS A 87 9.73 -15.55 17.55
CA LYS A 87 9.29 -15.83 18.93
C LYS A 87 7.80 -15.64 19.18
N TRP A 88 6.99 -15.41 18.14
CA TRP A 88 5.55 -15.18 18.30
C TRP A 88 4.83 -16.28 19.11
N LYS A 89 5.29 -17.54 19.03
CA LYS A 89 4.76 -18.65 19.84
C LYS A 89 5.01 -18.46 21.33
N GLU A 90 6.23 -18.08 21.71
CA GLU A 90 6.62 -17.80 23.10
C GLU A 90 5.85 -16.58 23.65
N MET A 91 5.53 -15.63 22.77
CA MET A 91 4.73 -14.45 23.09
C MET A 91 3.22 -14.74 23.19
N GLY A 92 2.78 -15.98 22.92
CA GLY A 92 1.37 -16.36 22.96
C GLY A 92 0.53 -15.75 21.83
N VAL A 93 1.15 -15.38 20.70
CA VAL A 93 0.42 -14.85 19.55
C VAL A 93 -0.36 -15.98 18.88
N PRO A 94 -1.65 -15.77 18.52
CA PRO A 94 -2.45 -16.79 17.82
C PRO A 94 -1.82 -17.21 16.48
N GLU A 95 -1.86 -18.50 16.17
CA GLU A 95 -1.27 -19.05 14.93
C GLU A 95 -1.88 -18.45 13.66
N GLU A 96 -3.19 -18.23 13.63
CA GLU A 96 -3.88 -17.58 12.51
C GLU A 96 -3.32 -16.18 12.23
N PHE A 97 -3.08 -15.39 13.29
CA PHE A 97 -2.48 -14.07 13.16
C PHE A 97 -1.06 -14.17 12.61
N ALA A 98 -0.28 -15.14 13.10
CA ALA A 98 1.10 -15.32 12.70
C ALA A 98 1.24 -15.76 11.24
N ILE A 99 0.34 -16.62 10.76
CA ILE A 99 0.25 -17.03 9.36
C ILE A 99 -0.06 -15.81 8.50
N GLY A 100 -1.08 -15.03 8.85
CA GLY A 100 -1.45 -13.83 8.11
C GLY A 100 -0.32 -12.79 8.03
N GLN A 101 0.40 -12.57 9.13
CA GLN A 101 1.51 -11.60 9.19
C GLN A 101 2.76 -12.04 8.40
N ARG A 102 2.88 -13.32 8.05
CA ARG A 102 4.02 -13.91 7.33
C ARG A 102 3.82 -14.00 5.81
N ARG A 103 2.64 -13.64 5.32
CA ARG A 103 2.36 -13.46 3.89
C ARG A 103 2.91 -12.12 3.42
#